data_AF-A0A7J6CPD6-F1
#
_entry.id   AF-A0A7J6CPD6-F1
#
_cell.length_a   1.000
_cell.length_b   1.000
_cell.length_c   1.000
_cell.angle_alpha   90.00
_cell.angle_beta   90.00
_cell.angle_gamma   90.00
#
_symmetry.space_group_name_H-M   'P 1'
#
loop_
_entity.id
_entity.type
_entity.pdbx_description
1 polymer ?
#
loop_
_entity_poly.entity_id
_entity_poly.type
_entity_poly.pdbx_seq_one_letter_code
_entity_poly.pdbx_strand_id
1 'polypeptide(L)' 'MSPRVSSNGGNATSGLNQHYEEKVRPCIDLVDSLRSLGVEKDLNLPTIAVIGDQSSGKSSVLEALSGVALPRGTGIVT' A
#
# COMPACT_ATOMS: atom_id res chain seq x y z
N MET A 1 32.96 -12.40 -22.34
CA MET A 1 32.82 -13.83 -21.98
C MET A 1 31.99 -13.92 -20.71
N SER A 2 31.11 -14.93 -20.65
CA SER A 2 30.12 -15.26 -19.60
C SER A 2 28.76 -14.56 -19.71
N PRO A 3 27.64 -15.27 -19.42
CA PRO A 3 26.70 -15.68 -20.48
C PRO A 3 25.21 -15.37 -20.23
N ARG A 4 24.43 -15.62 -21.29
CA ARG A 4 22.97 -15.76 -21.43
C ARG A 4 22.22 -16.23 -20.18
N VAL A 5 21.12 -15.52 -19.85
CA VAL A 5 19.89 -16.16 -19.35
C VAL A 5 18.76 -15.85 -20.34
N SER A 6 18.34 -16.89 -21.06
CA SER A 6 17.01 -16.95 -21.66
C SER A 6 16.05 -17.38 -20.56
N SER A 7 15.02 -16.57 -20.30
CA SER A 7 13.79 -17.04 -19.66
C SER A 7 12.61 -16.40 -20.38
N ASN A 8 12.28 -17.02 -21.52
CA ASN A 8 10.99 -16.85 -22.17
C ASN A 8 9.94 -17.61 -21.36
N GLY A 9 9.15 -16.91 -20.55
CA GLY A 9 8.04 -17.51 -19.80
C GLY A 9 7.35 -16.52 -18.86
N GLY A 10 6.20 -15.97 -19.29
CA GLY A 10 5.22 -15.32 -18.40
C GLY A 10 5.00 -13.81 -18.54
N ASN A 11 4.81 -13.29 -19.76
CA ASN A 11 4.74 -11.84 -20.06
C ASN A 11 3.38 -11.14 -19.75
N ALA A 12 2.63 -11.57 -18.73
CA ALA A 12 1.34 -10.93 -18.39
C ALA A 12 1.39 -10.12 -17.08
N THR A 13 2.22 -10.52 -16.11
CA THR A 13 2.34 -9.85 -14.81
C THR A 13 3.24 -8.62 -14.85
N SER A 14 4.17 -8.55 -15.81
CA SER A 14 5.09 -7.43 -16.03
C SER A 14 4.36 -6.14 -16.42
N GLY A 15 3.40 -6.22 -17.34
CA GLY A 15 2.72 -5.02 -17.86
C GLY A 15 1.85 -4.29 -16.83
N LEU A 16 1.14 -5.03 -15.97
CA LEU A 16 0.32 -4.43 -14.90
C LEU A 16 1.18 -3.80 -13.80
N ASN A 17 2.26 -4.49 -13.40
CA ASN A 17 3.21 -3.95 -12.43
C ASN A 17 3.90 -2.70 -12.96
N GLN A 18 4.32 -2.69 -14.23
CA GLN A 18 4.91 -1.51 -14.85
C GLN A 18 3.94 -0.33 -14.89
N HIS A 19 2.68 -0.56 -15.24
CA HIS A 19 1.67 0.50 -15.21
C HIS A 19 1.43 1.07 -13.80
N TYR A 20 1.41 0.20 -12.79
CA TYR A 20 1.29 0.59 -11.39
C TYR A 20 2.48 1.46 -10.94
N GLU A 21 3.71 1.04 -11.27
CA GLU A 21 4.92 1.79 -10.93
C GLU A 21 4.99 3.13 -11.66
N GLU A 22 4.56 3.22 -12.92
CA GLU A 22 4.64 4.46 -13.70
C GLU A 22 3.55 5.48 -13.36
N LYS A 23 2.35 5.02 -12.99
CA LYS A 23 1.20 5.91 -12.80
C LYS A 23 0.67 6.00 -11.38
N VAL A 24 0.66 4.88 -10.65
CA VAL A 24 0.01 4.81 -9.33
C VAL A 24 0.98 5.20 -8.23
N ARG A 25 2.20 4.65 -8.24
CA ARG A 25 3.24 4.96 -7.25
C ARG A 25 3.50 6.47 -7.10
N PRO A 26 3.73 7.25 -8.17
CA PRO A 26 3.98 8.69 -8.05
C PRO A 26 2.82 9.46 -7.41
N CYS A 27 1.58 9.01 -7.60
CA CYS A 27 0.41 9.65 -6.99
C CYS A 27 0.37 9.40 -5.48
N ILE A 28 0.68 8.18 -5.04
CA ILE A 28 0.75 7.82 -3.61
C ILE A 28 1.88 8.61 -2.95
N ASP A 29 3.07 8.61 -3.57
CA ASP A 29 4.24 9.32 -3.06
C ASP A 29 4.00 10.84 -2.94
N LEU A 30 3.25 11.41 -3.88
CA LEU A 30 2.87 12.83 -3.84
C LEU A 30 1.94 13.12 -2.65
N VAL A 31 0.91 12.29 -2.43
CA VAL A 31 -0.01 12.46 -1.29
C VAL A 31 0.75 12.35 0.03
N ASP A 32 1.66 11.38 0.15
CA ASP A 32 2.48 11.20 1.34
C ASP A 32 3.45 12.37 1.54
N SER A 33 4.03 12.91 0.46
CA SER A 33 4.86 14.12 0.51
C SER A 33 4.07 15.33 1.01
N LEU A 34 2.86 15.54 0.49
CA LEU A 34 1.99 16.64 0.94
C LEU A 34 1.61 16.51 2.42
N ARG A 35 1.31 15.29 2.89
CA ARG A 35 1.08 15.03 4.33
C ARG A 35 2.32 15.36 5.16
N SER A 36 3.50 14.93 4.73
CA SER A 36 4.76 15.19 5.44
C SER A 36 5.08 16.67 5.59
N LEU A 37 4.61 17.51 4.66
CA LEU A 37 4.73 18.97 4.69
C LEU A 37 3.66 19.64 5.56
N GLY A 38 2.71 18.89 6.11
CA GLY A 38 1.64 19.40 6.98
C GLY A 38 0.44 19.99 6.24
N VAL A 39 0.33 19.78 4.91
CA VAL A 39 -0.75 20.31 4.08
C VAL A 39 -2.13 19.78 4.50
N GLU A 40 -2.17 18.61 5.12
CA GLU A 40 -3.41 17.99 5.62
C GLU A 40 -4.19 18.83 6.65
N LYS A 41 -3.54 19.84 7.25
CA LYS A 41 -4.19 20.78 8.19
C LYS A 41 -5.09 21.78 7.50
N ASP A 42 -4.73 22.19 6.29
CA ASP A 42 -5.42 23.21 5.52
C ASP A 42 -6.27 22.61 4.40
N LEU A 43 -5.92 21.40 3.93
CA LEU A 43 -6.59 20.71 2.83
C LEU A 43 -6.71 19.21 3.12
N ASN A 44 -7.92 18.67 3.03
CA ASN A 44 -8.17 17.24 3.20
C ASN A 44 -7.50 16.43 2.09
N LEU A 45 -6.40 15.75 2.41
CA LEU A 45 -5.70 14.87 1.46
C LEU A 45 -6.44 13.53 1.31
N PRO A 46 -6.45 12.90 0.13
CA PRO A 46 -7.13 11.63 -0.10
C PRO A 46 -6.62 10.53 0.85
N THR A 47 -7.51 9.84 1.57
CA THR A 47 -7.20 8.74 2.50
C THR A 47 -8.18 7.58 2.30
N ILE A 48 -7.74 6.36 2.59
CA ILE A 48 -8.62 5.19 2.65
C ILE A 48 -8.90 4.88 4.12
N ALA A 49 -10.16 4.86 4.51
CA ALA A 49 -10.60 4.47 5.84
C ALA A 49 -11.10 3.02 5.86
N VAL A 50 -10.77 2.26 6.89
CA VAL A 50 -11.27 0.90 7.13
C VAL A 50 -12.30 0.97 8.26
N ILE A 51 -13.52 0.52 8.00
CA ILE A 51 -14.65 0.62 8.93
C ILE A 51 -15.31 -0.76 9.06
N GLY A 52 -15.71 -1.10 10.29
CA GLY A 52 -16.41 -2.35 10.58
C GLY A 52 -16.50 -2.61 12.08
N ASP A 53 -17.42 -3.48 12.47
CA ASP A 53 -17.72 -3.79 13.87
C ASP A 53 -16.51 -4.35 14.63
N GLN A 54 -16.58 -4.35 15.96
CA GLN A 54 -15.58 -5.03 16.78
C GLN A 54 -15.47 -6.51 16.35
N SER A 55 -14.25 -7.02 16.21
CA SER A 55 -13.98 -8.41 15.80
C SER A 55 -14.36 -8.77 14.34
N SER A 56 -14.66 -7.80 13.48
CA SER A 56 -14.89 -8.01 12.03
C SER A 56 -13.63 -8.32 11.20
N GLY A 57 -12.45 -8.38 11.83
CA GLY A 57 -11.20 -8.76 11.17
C GLY A 57 -10.43 -7.62 10.50
N LYS A 58 -10.77 -6.35 10.77
CA LYS A 58 -10.08 -5.16 10.22
C LYS A 58 -8.56 -5.23 10.37
N SER A 59 -8.09 -5.50 11.58
CA SER A 59 -6.65 -5.65 11.86
C SER A 59 -6.05 -6.84 11.11
N SER A 60 -6.77 -7.97 11.00
CA SER A 60 -6.29 -9.14 10.25
C SER A 60 -6.13 -8.86 8.76
N VAL A 61 -7.02 -8.07 8.16
CA VAL A 61 -6.93 -7.69 6.74
C VAL A 61 -5.75 -6.74 6.52
N LEU A 62 -5.59 -5.74 7.38
CA LEU A 62 -4.47 -4.81 7.30
C LEU A 62 -3.12 -5.49 7.53
N GLU A 63 -3.03 -6.46 8.44
CA GLU A 63 -1.84 -7.28 8.66
C GLU A 63 -1.50 -8.10 7.40
N ALA A 64 -2.51 -8.73 6.78
CA ALA A 64 -2.31 -9.52 5.56
C ALA A 64 -1.87 -8.67 4.36
N LEU A 65 -2.38 -7.43 4.24
CA LEU A 65 -2.02 -6.52 3.14
C LEU A 65 -0.68 -5.82 3.37
N SER A 66 -0.39 -5.40 4.60
CA SER A 66 0.86 -4.69 4.94
C SER A 66 2.04 -5.63 5.13
N GLY A 67 1.80 -6.90 5.45
CA GLY A 67 2.83 -7.84 5.89
C GLY A 67 3.43 -7.51 7.25
N VAL A 68 2.83 -6.57 8.00
CA VAL A 68 3.28 -6.10 9.31
C VAL A 68 2.23 -6.48 10.36
N ALA A 69 2.69 -7.02 11.49
CA ALA A 69 1.82 -7.28 12.64
C ALA A 69 1.38 -5.95 13.27
N LEU A 70 0.08 -5.74 13.39
CA LEU A 70 -0.44 -4.55 14.07
C LEU A 70 -0.38 -4.77 15.59
N PRO A 71 -0.13 -3.71 16.38
CA PRO A 71 -0.10 -3.82 17.84
C PRO A 71 -1.46 -4.29 18.38
N ARG A 72 -1.44 -5.37 19.17
CA ARG A 72 -2.62 -5.95 19.84
C ARG A 72 -2.51 -5.67 21.34
N GLY A 73 -3.49 -4.99 21.94
CA GLY A 73 -3.47 -4.64 23.37
C GLY A 73 -4.87 -4.46 23.96
N THR A 74 -4.97 -4.60 25.29
CA THR A 74 -6.21 -4.36 26.04
C THR A 74 -6.60 -2.89 25.95
N GLY A 75 -7.72 -2.60 25.26
CA GLY A 75 -8.26 -1.25 25.08
C GLY A 75 -8.06 -0.65 23.68
N ILE A 76 -7.33 -1.31 22.77
CA ILE A 76 -7.28 -0.88 21.36
C ILE A 76 -8.29 -1.71 20.56
N VAL A 77 -9.44 -1.09 20.26
CA VAL A 77 -10.31 -1.53 19.17
C VAL A 77 -9.93 -0.66 17.96
N THR A 78 -9.12 -1.21 17.07
CA THR A 78 -8.99 -0.67 15.70
C THR A 78 -10.26 -0.97 14.93
#